data_AF-A0A1I0DR94-F1
#
_entry.id   AF-A0A1I0DR94-F1
#
_cell.length_a   1.000
_cell.length_b   1.000
_cell.length_c   1.000
_cell.angle_alpha   90.00
_cell.angle_beta   90.00
_cell.angle_gamma   90.00
#
_symmetry.space_group_name_H-M   'P 1'
#
loop_
_entity.id
_entity.type
_entity.pdbx_description
1 polymer ?
#
loop_
_entity_poly.entity_id
_entity_poly.type
_entity_poly.pdbx_seq_one_letter_code
_entity_poly.pdbx_strand_id
1 'polypeptide(L)'
;MNIRDIIEGKKEWKAHVARVKALPQDYQIVYKEIQKYLFKVGPVELTEGTGLLSGIVDLFEEGAASGKGVLEVTGNDVAAFSDELIKDSKTYADLYQDSVNREVNKAIQKATDKLK
;
A
#
# COMPACT_ATOMS: atom_id res chain seq x y z
N MET A 1 -5.20 17.10 12.01
CA MET A 1 -4.81 15.95 12.84
C MET A 1 -4.60 16.42 14.26
N ASN A 2 -5.23 15.78 15.24
CA ASN A 2 -5.22 16.19 16.64
C ASN A 2 -4.09 15.47 17.38
N ILE A 3 -3.61 16.00 18.51
CA ILE A 3 -2.55 15.34 19.30
C ILE A 3 -2.96 13.91 19.72
N ARG A 4 -4.25 13.68 19.98
CA ARG A 4 -4.79 12.35 20.31
C ARG A 4 -4.59 11.35 19.17
N ASP A 5 -4.89 11.76 17.94
CA ASP A 5 -4.77 10.91 16.74
C ASP A 5 -3.30 10.52 16.50
N ILE A 6 -2.36 11.44 16.75
CA ILE A 6 -0.92 11.18 16.64
C ILE A 6 -0.46 10.14 17.67
N ILE A 7 -1.00 10.19 18.90
CA ILE A 7 -0.65 9.25 19.96
C ILE A 7 -1.19 7.85 19.65
N GLU A 8 -2.45 7.74 19.21
CA GLU A 8 -3.05 6.45 18.86
C GLU A 8 -2.35 5.86 17.64
N GLY A 9 -2.10 6.64 16.58
CA GLY A 9 -1.36 6.15 15.40
C GLY A 9 0.05 5.66 15.73
N LYS A 10 0.76 6.31 16.68
CA LYS A 10 2.05 5.80 17.18
C LYS A 10 1.92 4.49 17.95
N LYS A 11 0.83 4.30 18.69
CA LYS A 11 0.58 3.08 19.45
C LYS A 11 0.23 1.92 18.52
N GLU A 12 -0.63 2.16 17.53
CA GLU A 12 -0.95 1.20 16.46
C GLU A 12 0.31 0.79 15.70
N TRP A 13 1.14 1.76 15.29
CA TRP A 13 2.41 1.47 14.62
C TRP A 13 3.35 0.60 15.46
N LYS A 14 3.46 0.87 16.77
CA LYS A 14 4.29 0.06 17.66
C LYS A 14 3.77 -1.37 17.79
N ALA A 15 2.46 -1.54 17.94
CA ALA A 15 1.83 -2.86 18.00
C ALA A 15 2.07 -3.62 16.70
N HIS A 16 1.87 -2.94 15.56
CA HIS A 16 2.13 -3.46 14.23
C HIS A 16 3.57 -3.95 14.06
N VAL A 17 4.56 -3.13 14.42
CA VAL A 17 5.99 -3.52 14.36
C VAL A 17 6.30 -4.71 15.28
N ALA A 18 5.66 -4.79 16.45
CA ALA A 18 5.84 -5.93 17.36
C ALA A 18 5.34 -7.23 16.74
N ARG A 19 4.18 -7.22 16.07
CA ARG A 19 3.62 -8.37 15.35
C ARG A 19 4.57 -8.85 14.25
N VAL A 20 5.06 -7.93 13.41
CA VAL A 20 6.03 -8.26 12.36
C VAL A 20 7.26 -8.94 12.95
N LYS A 21 7.82 -8.42 14.05
CA LYS A 21 9.01 -9.00 14.70
C LYS A 21 8.78 -10.39 15.31
N ALA A 22 7.54 -10.77 15.58
CA ALA A 22 7.20 -12.09 16.11
C ALA A 22 7.13 -13.16 15.01
N LEU A 23 7.04 -12.76 13.73
CA LEU A 23 7.03 -13.69 12.60
C LEU A 23 8.38 -14.38 12.41
N PRO A 24 8.42 -15.54 11.72
CA PRO A 24 9.67 -16.16 11.29
C PRO A 24 10.53 -15.23 10.40
N GLN A 25 11.83 -15.49 10.35
CA GLN A 25 12.81 -14.58 9.74
C GLN A 25 12.56 -14.31 8.24
N ASP A 26 12.15 -15.33 7.49
CA ASP A 26 11.79 -15.24 6.08
C ASP A 26 10.56 -14.35 5.87
N TYR A 27 9.53 -14.52 6.70
CA TYR A 27 8.35 -13.65 6.71
C TYR A 27 8.71 -12.19 6.98
N GLN A 28 9.59 -11.92 7.95
CA GLN A 28 10.05 -10.56 8.25
C GLN A 28 10.76 -9.90 7.06
N ILE A 29 11.57 -10.66 6.32
CA ILE A 29 12.31 -10.18 5.14
C ILE A 29 11.32 -9.79 4.05
N VAL A 30 10.42 -10.69 3.68
CA VAL A 30 9.43 -10.46 2.61
C VAL A 30 8.50 -9.31 2.99
N TYR A 31 8.05 -9.26 4.24
CA TYR A 31 7.21 -8.18 4.75
C TYR A 31 7.86 -6.81 4.54
N LYS A 32 9.16 -6.69 4.85
CA LYS A 32 9.90 -5.44 4.70
C LYS A 32 10.03 -5.02 3.23
N GLU A 33 10.21 -5.96 2.31
CA GLU A 33 10.27 -5.65 0.88
C GLU A 33 8.90 -5.26 0.33
N ILE A 34 7.83 -5.95 0.71
CA ILE A 34 6.44 -5.54 0.39
C ILE A 34 6.17 -4.12 0.90
N GLN A 35 6.52 -3.84 2.15
CA GLN A 35 6.31 -2.52 2.74
C GLN A 35 7.02 -1.42 1.93
N LYS A 36 8.30 -1.61 1.57
CA LYS A 36 9.04 -0.66 0.72
C LYS A 36 8.40 -0.48 -0.65
N TYR A 37 7.96 -1.58 -1.25
CA TYR A 37 7.32 -1.58 -2.56
C TYR A 37 6.02 -0.76 -2.54
N LEU A 38 5.14 -1.06 -1.58
CA LEU A 38 3.87 -0.36 -1.40
C LEU A 38 4.06 1.12 -1.07
N PHE A 39 5.08 1.50 -0.31
CA PHE A 39 5.37 2.93 -0.13
C PHE A 39 5.76 3.66 -1.43
N LYS A 40 6.23 2.93 -2.44
CA LYS A 40 6.61 3.49 -3.74
C LYS A 40 5.47 3.48 -4.76
N VAL A 41 4.70 2.40 -4.82
CA VAL A 41 3.69 2.20 -5.87
C VAL A 41 2.24 2.16 -5.37
N GLY A 42 2.06 2.08 -4.04
CA GLY A 42 0.78 1.81 -3.42
C GLY A 42 -0.17 3.00 -3.36
N PRO A 43 -1.34 2.78 -2.73
CA PRO A 43 -2.38 3.79 -2.56
C PRO A 43 -1.90 5.02 -1.82
N VAL A 44 -2.49 6.17 -2.12
CA VAL A 44 -2.21 7.42 -1.38
C VAL A 44 -2.55 7.27 0.10
N GLU A 45 -3.65 6.57 0.37
CA GLU A 45 -4.17 6.23 1.69
C GLU A 45 -3.25 5.29 2.49
N LEU A 46 -2.30 4.62 1.83
CA LEU A 46 -1.27 3.82 2.53
C LEU A 46 -0.41 4.68 3.47
N THR A 47 -0.34 6.00 3.21
CA THR A 47 0.36 6.94 4.08
C THR A 47 -0.48 7.44 5.26
N GLU A 48 -1.80 7.17 5.24
CA GLU A 48 -2.76 7.64 6.25
C GLU A 48 -3.07 6.61 7.34
N GLY A 49 -2.61 5.36 7.20
CA GLY A 49 -2.82 4.32 8.22
C GLY A 49 -2.11 3.00 7.93
N THR A 50 -2.21 2.06 8.86
CA THR A 50 -1.58 0.74 8.72
C THR A 50 -2.51 -0.32 8.14
N GLY A 51 -3.75 0.01 7.74
CA GLY A 51 -4.78 -1.00 7.41
C GLY A 51 -4.32 -2.08 6.43
N LEU A 52 -3.81 -1.71 5.26
CA LEU A 52 -3.28 -2.68 4.30
C LEU A 52 -2.07 -3.45 4.86
N LEU A 53 -1.15 -2.72 5.49
CA LEU A 53 0.05 -3.31 6.09
C LEU A 53 -0.29 -4.31 7.19
N SER A 54 -1.32 -4.05 8.00
CA SER A 54 -1.82 -4.91 9.06
C SER A 54 -2.53 -6.14 8.51
N GLY A 55 -3.34 -5.99 7.44
CA GLY A 55 -3.93 -7.14 6.75
C GLY A 55 -2.89 -8.11 6.17
N ILE A 56 -1.76 -7.60 5.67
CA ILE A 56 -0.64 -8.45 5.24
C ILE A 56 -0.03 -9.21 6.43
N VAL A 57 0.07 -8.57 7.60
CA VAL A 57 0.56 -9.24 8.82
C VAL A 57 -0.42 -10.33 9.27
N ASP A 58 -1.73 -10.08 9.21
CA ASP A 58 -2.75 -11.09 9.52
C ASP A 58 -2.56 -12.35 8.65
N LEU A 59 -2.43 -12.16 7.33
CA LEU A 59 -2.18 -13.24 6.37
C LEU A 59 -0.87 -14.00 6.68
N PHE A 60 0.18 -13.27 7.09
CA PHE A 60 1.49 -13.84 7.38
C PHE A 60 1.48 -14.64 8.69
N GLU A 61 0.76 -14.18 9.71
CA GLU A 61 0.56 -14.91 10.96
C GLU A 61 -0.19 -16.23 10.70
N GLU A 62 -1.24 -16.21 9.87
CA GLU A 62 -1.97 -17.42 9.47
C GLU A 62 -1.09 -18.40 8.67
N GLY A 63 -0.30 -17.89 7.73
CA GLY A 63 0.65 -18.69 6.95
C GLY A 63 1.71 -19.36 7.82
N ALA A 64 2.31 -18.59 8.73
CA ALA A 64 3.30 -19.08 9.68
C ALA A 64 2.71 -20.12 10.65
N ALA A 65 1.51 -19.86 11.19
CA ALA A 65 0.81 -20.81 12.06
C ALA A 65 0.45 -22.12 11.35
N SER A 66 0.24 -22.06 10.03
CA SER A 66 0.00 -23.22 9.18
C SER A 66 1.28 -23.94 8.72
N GLY A 67 2.46 -23.46 9.13
CA GLY A 67 3.75 -24.04 8.77
C GLY A 67 4.16 -23.84 7.31
N LYS A 68 3.54 -22.89 6.60
CA LYS A 68 3.90 -22.56 5.20
C LYS A 68 5.14 -21.69 5.15
N GLY A 69 6.00 -21.88 4.16
CA GLY A 69 7.03 -20.89 3.83
C GLY A 69 6.40 -19.60 3.29
N VAL A 70 7.04 -18.45 3.52
CA VAL A 70 6.45 -17.16 3.09
C VAL A 70 6.19 -17.08 1.58
N LEU A 71 7.05 -17.70 0.75
CA LEU A 71 6.86 -17.72 -0.70
C LEU A 71 5.75 -18.68 -1.15
N GLU A 72 5.27 -19.59 -0.30
CA GLU A 72 4.05 -20.35 -0.55
C GLU A 72 2.80 -19.49 -0.30
N VAL A 73 2.91 -18.45 0.53
CA VAL A 73 1.84 -17.49 0.82
C VAL A 73 1.78 -16.41 -0.26
N THR A 74 2.93 -15.82 -0.59
CA THR A 74 3.01 -14.69 -1.55
C THR A 74 3.21 -15.14 -2.99
N GLY A 75 3.69 -16.36 -3.22
CA GLY A 75 4.32 -16.72 -4.50
C GLY A 75 5.74 -16.15 -4.62
N ASN A 76 6.47 -16.62 -5.64
CA ASN A 76 7.83 -16.17 -5.94
C ASN A 76 7.87 -14.74 -6.51
N ASP A 77 6.79 -14.29 -7.14
CA ASP A 77 6.64 -12.92 -7.62
C ASP A 77 5.91 -12.07 -6.57
N VAL A 78 6.67 -11.62 -5.58
CA VAL A 78 6.18 -10.81 -4.45
C VAL A 78 5.64 -9.44 -4.92
N ALA A 79 6.16 -8.92 -6.03
CA ALA A 79 5.67 -7.67 -6.60
C ALA A 79 4.28 -7.87 -7.20
N ALA A 80 4.07 -8.92 -8.00
CA ALA A 80 2.76 -9.26 -8.53
C ALA A 80 1.72 -9.52 -7.43
N PHE A 81 2.12 -10.20 -6.34
CA PHE A 81 1.27 -10.34 -5.15
C PHE A 81 0.87 -8.98 -4.56
N SER A 82 1.84 -8.06 -4.42
CA SER A 82 1.60 -6.73 -3.88
C SER A 82 0.70 -5.89 -4.79
N ASP A 83 0.87 -6.00 -6.11
CA ASP A 83 0.04 -5.32 -7.11
C ASP A 83 -1.41 -5.81 -7.04
N GLU A 84 -1.62 -7.11 -6.91
CA GLU A 84 -2.95 -7.70 -6.78
C GLU A 84 -3.67 -7.23 -5.51
N LEU A 85 -2.94 -7.02 -4.40
CA LEU A 85 -3.50 -6.48 -3.16
C LEU A 85 -4.01 -5.03 -3.30
N ILE A 86 -3.45 -4.24 -4.21
CA ILE A 86 -3.79 -2.81 -4.36
C ILE A 86 -4.59 -2.50 -5.62
N LYS A 87 -4.89 -3.50 -6.45
CA LYS A 87 -5.49 -3.31 -7.78
C LYS A 87 -6.78 -2.49 -7.79
N ASP A 88 -7.59 -2.59 -6.73
CA ASP A 88 -8.88 -1.90 -6.61
C ASP A 88 -8.78 -0.59 -5.80
N SER A 89 -7.58 -0.21 -5.36
CA SER A 89 -7.31 0.99 -4.58
C SER A 89 -6.76 2.11 -5.47
N LYS A 90 -7.16 3.37 -5.21
CA LYS A 90 -6.60 4.51 -5.94
C LYS A 90 -5.14 4.74 -5.57
N THR A 91 -4.26 4.56 -6.54
CA THR A 91 -2.82 4.82 -6.42
C THR A 91 -2.47 6.28 -6.69
N TYR A 92 -1.26 6.69 -6.31
CA TYR A 92 -0.72 7.99 -6.72
C TYR A 92 -0.68 8.15 -8.25
N ALA A 93 -0.44 7.06 -8.98
CA ALA A 93 -0.42 7.08 -10.44
C ALA A 93 -1.80 7.43 -11.01
N ASP A 94 -2.88 6.86 -10.45
CA ASP A 94 -4.25 7.14 -10.88
C ASP A 94 -4.61 8.61 -10.69
N LEU A 95 -4.26 9.19 -9.52
CA LEU A 95 -4.49 10.60 -9.26
C LEU A 95 -3.72 11.50 -10.23
N TYR A 96 -2.48 11.12 -10.57
CA TYR A 96 -1.66 11.87 -11.52
C TYR A 96 -2.23 11.80 -12.94
N GLN A 97 -2.66 10.61 -13.38
CA GLN A 97 -3.32 10.42 -14.67
C GLN A 97 -4.60 11.25 -14.77
N ASP A 98 -5.46 11.21 -13.74
CA ASP A 98 -6.68 12.03 -13.65
C ASP A 98 -6.39 13.53 -13.75
N SER A 99 -5.29 14.00 -13.13
CA SER A 99 -4.90 15.41 -13.19
C SER A 99 -4.42 15.81 -14.58
N VAL A 100 -3.55 15.00 -15.20
CA VAL A 100 -3.02 15.29 -16.55
C VAL A 100 -4.16 15.32 -17.56
N ASN A 101 -5.05 14.31 -17.53
CA ASN A 101 -6.20 14.24 -18.43
C ASN A 101 -7.13 15.46 -18.28
N ARG A 102 -7.37 15.93 -17.05
CA ARG A 102 -8.15 17.14 -16.80
C ARG A 102 -7.50 18.39 -17.40
N GLU A 103 -6.20 18.59 -17.20
CA GLU A 103 -5.50 19.76 -17.72
C GLU A 103 -5.44 19.77 -19.26
N VAL A 104 -5.21 18.61 -19.88
CA VAL A 104 -5.25 18.48 -21.35
C VAL A 104 -6.64 18.82 -21.89
N ASN A 105 -7.69 18.24 -21.33
CA ASN A 105 -9.07 18.51 -21.78
C ASN A 105 -9.45 19.99 -21.64
N LYS A 106 -9.05 20.61 -20.52
CA LYS A 106 -9.25 22.04 -20.28
C LYS A 106 -8.51 22.91 -21.31
N ALA A 107 -7.27 22.56 -21.65
CA ALA A 107 -6.49 23.28 -22.65
C ALA A 107 -7.10 23.17 -24.06
N ILE A 108 -7.54 21.96 -24.45
CA ILE A 108 -8.21 21.71 -25.74
C ILE A 108 -9.54 22.46 -25.85
N GLN A 109 -10.35 22.46 -24.79
CA GLN A 109 -11.61 23.19 -24.76
C GLN A 109 -11.38 24.70 -24.96
N LYS A 110 -10.43 25.28 -24.22
CA LYS A 110 -10.07 26.71 -24.34
C LYS A 110 -9.55 27.08 -25.73
N ALA A 111 -8.80 26.18 -26.38
CA ALA A 111 -8.33 26.40 -27.75
C ALA A 111 -9.49 26.37 -28.75
N THR A 112 -10.43 25.44 -28.57
CA THR A 112 -11.62 25.29 -29.43
C THR A 112 -12.57 26.47 -29.30
N ASP A 113 -12.79 26.98 -28.08
CA ASP A 113 -13.67 28.13 -27.83
C ASP A 113 -13.11 29.46 -28.37
N LYS A 114 -11.80 29.57 -28.55
CA LYS A 114 -11.17 30.75 -29.18
C LYS A 114 -11.27 30.77 -30.71
N LEU A 115 -11.58 29.62 -31.31
CA LEU A 115 -11.69 29.46 -32.77
C LEU A 115 -13.14 29.60 -33.25
N LYS A 116 -14.11 29.72 -32.34
CA LYS A 116 -15.51 30.06 -32.60
C LYS A 116 -15.74 31.55 -32.35
#